data_AF-A0A349K970-F1
#
_entry.id   AF-A0A349K970-F1
#
_cell.length_a   1.000
_cell.length_b   1.000
_cell.length_c   1.000
_cell.angle_alpha   90.00
_cell.angle_beta   90.00
_cell.angle_gamma   90.00
#
_symmetry.space_group_name_H-M   'P 1'
#
loop_
_entity.id
_entity.type
_entity.pdbx_description
1 polymer ?
#
loop_
_entity_poly.entity_id
_entity_poly.type
_entity_poly.pdbx_seq_one_letter_code
_entity_poly.pdbx_strand_id
1 'polypeptide(L)'
;ISHPNRYEHCYAVNEVLENLGLTDKPKIGALNKIDLLPKEYKAYGDPSLIQLMDQFDQTVFCSAETGFGIGELINTIEKRISQ
;
A
#
# COMPACT_ATOMS: atom_id res chain seq x y z
N ILE A 1 6.70 -3.68 -1.29
CA ILE A 1 7.49 -3.07 -0.19
C ILE A 1 8.73 -3.87 0.20
N SER A 2 9.47 -4.49 -0.73
CA SER A 2 10.76 -5.15 -0.40
C SER A 2 11.90 -4.69 -1.30
N HIS A 3 11.63 -3.77 -2.24
CA HIS A 3 12.60 -3.26 -3.20
C HIS A 3 13.08 -1.84 -2.86
N PRO A 4 14.34 -1.48 -3.06
CA PRO A 4 14.84 -0.13 -2.78
C PRO A 4 14.12 0.97 -3.61
N ASN A 5 13.66 0.68 -4.84
CA ASN A 5 12.95 1.64 -5.70
C ASN A 5 11.42 1.66 -5.49
N ARG A 6 10.95 1.53 -4.25
CA ARG A 6 9.51 1.59 -3.90
C ARG A 6 8.83 2.89 -4.37
N TYR A 7 9.56 4.00 -4.33
CA TYR A 7 9.05 5.31 -4.70
C TYR A 7 8.79 5.44 -6.22
N GLU A 8 9.76 5.05 -7.06
CA GLU A 8 9.62 5.10 -8.52
C GLU A 8 8.48 4.21 -9.03
N HIS A 9 8.31 3.03 -8.44
CA HIS A 9 7.20 2.15 -8.77
C HIS A 9 5.83 2.78 -8.47
N CYS A 10 5.71 3.53 -7.37
CA CYS A 10 4.45 4.19 -7.03
C CYS A 10 4.18 5.38 -7.96
N TYR A 11 5.23 6.13 -8.32
CA TYR A 11 5.14 7.24 -9.26
C TYR A 11 4.67 6.77 -10.65
N ALA A 12 5.27 5.73 -11.21
CA ALA A 12 4.87 5.18 -12.51
C ALA A 12 3.41 4.68 -12.52
N VAL A 13 2.94 4.09 -11.41
CA VAL A 13 1.54 3.66 -11.28
C VAL A 13 0.60 4.86 -11.19
N ASN A 14 0.96 5.89 -10.42
CA ASN A 14 0.14 7.11 -10.32
C ASN A 14 0.05 7.83 -11.67
N GLU A 15 1.13 7.93 -12.45
CA GLU A 15 1.07 8.50 -13.81
C GLU A 15 0.14 7.70 -14.73
N VAL A 16 0.15 6.37 -14.66
CA VAL A 16 -0.79 5.54 -15.45
C VAL A 16 -2.23 5.77 -14.99
N LEU A 17 -2.48 5.86 -13.68
CA LEU A 17 -3.81 6.13 -13.13
C LEU A 17 -4.34 7.53 -13.50
N GLU A 18 -3.45 8.53 -13.53
CA GLU A 18 -3.73 9.87 -14.02
C GLU A 18 -4.12 9.86 -15.50
N ASN A 19 -3.33 9.19 -16.33
CA ASN A 19 -3.63 9.03 -17.76
C ASN A 19 -4.96 8.30 -18.03
N LEU A 20 -5.39 7.44 -17.10
CA LEU A 20 -6.68 6.73 -17.17
C LEU A 20 -7.86 7.54 -16.60
N GLY A 21 -7.62 8.75 -16.07
CA GLY A 21 -8.65 9.60 -15.46
C GLY A 21 -9.21 9.02 -14.16
N LEU A 22 -8.42 8.22 -13.44
CA LEU A 22 -8.85 7.52 -12.22
C LEU A 22 -8.39 8.22 -10.93
N THR A 23 -8.01 9.50 -11.02
CA THR A 23 -7.51 10.30 -9.90
C THR A 23 -8.53 10.52 -8.80
N ASP A 24 -9.82 10.62 -9.15
CA ASP A 24 -10.89 10.98 -8.21
C ASP A 24 -11.42 9.79 -7.41
N LYS A 25 -10.91 8.58 -7.67
CA LYS A 25 -11.36 7.39 -6.95
C LYS A 25 -10.63 7.24 -5.62
N PRO A 26 -11.33 6.82 -4.55
CA PRO A 26 -10.69 6.48 -3.28
C PRO A 26 -9.64 5.39 -3.48
N LYS A 27 -8.38 5.67 -3.10
CA LYS A 27 -7.26 4.73 -3.22
C LYS A 27 -6.89 4.13 -1.86
N ILE A 28 -6.77 2.81 -1.81
CA ILE A 28 -6.25 2.06 -0.65
C ILE A 28 -4.89 1.50 -1.03
N GLY A 29 -3.85 1.83 -0.25
CA GLY A 29 -2.50 1.30 -0.46
C GLY A 29 -2.36 -0.09 0.18
N ALA A 30 -2.42 -1.15 -0.63
CA ALA A 30 -2.14 -2.51 -0.15
C ALA A 30 -0.63 -2.79 -0.15
N LEU A 31 0.01 -2.64 1.01
CA LEU A 31 1.44 -2.86 1.21
C LEU A 31 1.72 -4.36 1.34
N ASN A 32 1.76 -5.02 0.17
CA ASN A 32 1.90 -6.46 0.05
C ASN A 32 3.37 -6.95 0.20
N LYS A 33 3.53 -8.20 0.61
CA LYS A 33 4.79 -8.94 0.84
C LYS A 33 5.51 -8.60 2.14
N ILE A 34 4.77 -8.34 3.21
CA ILE A 34 5.37 -8.09 4.54
C ILE A 34 6.13 -9.31 5.09
N ASP A 35 5.81 -10.51 4.63
CA ASP A 35 6.47 -11.76 4.99
C ASP A 35 7.95 -11.79 4.60
N LEU A 36 8.35 -11.00 3.59
CA LEU A 36 9.74 -10.85 3.18
C LEU A 36 10.51 -9.85 4.03
N LEU A 37 9.86 -9.13 4.95
CA LEU A 37 10.53 -8.17 5.81
C LEU A 37 11.29 -8.92 6.92
N PRO A 38 12.52 -8.49 7.25
CA PRO A 38 13.23 -9.01 8.41
C PRO A 38 12.38 -8.85 9.68
N LYS A 39 12.46 -9.79 10.62
CA LYS A 39 11.74 -9.70 11.91
C LYS A 39 12.06 -8.43 12.70
N GLU A 40 13.25 -7.88 12.49
CA GLU A 40 13.73 -6.65 13.15
C GLU A 40 13.39 -5.38 12.34
N TYR A 41 12.67 -5.50 11.24
CA TYR A 41 12.31 -4.37 10.40
C TYR A 41 11.38 -3.41 11.15
N LYS A 42 11.87 -2.19 11.37
CA LYS A 42 11.12 -1.13 12.03
C LYS A 42 10.40 -0.29 10.98
N ALA A 43 9.16 -0.62 10.68
CA ALA A 43 8.34 0.12 9.71
C ALA A 43 8.29 1.63 10.00
N TYR A 44 8.14 2.02 11.27
CA TYR A 44 8.13 3.42 11.72
C TYR A 44 9.50 4.11 11.68
N GLY A 45 10.57 3.37 11.43
CA GLY A 45 11.92 3.89 11.31
C GLY A 45 12.41 3.99 9.85
N ASP A 46 11.56 3.66 8.87
CA ASP A 46 11.87 3.76 7.44
C ASP A 46 11.15 4.98 6.84
N PRO A 47 11.86 6.11 6.63
CA PRO A 47 11.28 7.31 6.05
C PRO A 47 10.68 7.09 4.66
N SER A 48 11.23 6.15 3.88
CA SER A 48 10.73 5.85 2.53
C SER A 48 9.38 5.13 2.58
N LEU A 49 9.16 4.29 3.59
CA LEU A 49 7.89 3.62 3.81
C LEU A 49 6.82 4.61 4.29
N ILE A 50 7.21 5.51 5.20
CA ILE A 50 6.33 6.57 5.70
C ILE A 50 5.87 7.46 4.54
N GLN A 51 6.80 7.95 3.72
CA GLN A 51 6.48 8.75 2.55
C GLN A 51 5.57 8.03 1.55
N LEU A 52 5.74 6.72 1.39
CA LEU A 52 4.85 5.91 0.55
C LEU A 52 3.44 5.82 1.15
N MET A 53 3.34 5.65 2.47
CA MET A 53 2.05 5.58 3.17
C MET A 53 1.28 6.90 3.06
N ASP A 54 1.97 8.03 3.13
CA ASP A 54 1.37 9.38 3.01
C ASP A 54 0.74 9.65 1.62
N GLN A 55 1.03 8.82 0.60
CA GLN A 55 0.42 8.95 -0.73
C GLN A 55 -0.99 8.34 -0.82
N PHE A 56 -1.43 7.62 0.20
CA PHE A 56 -2.74 6.97 0.24
C PHE A 56 -3.51 7.41 1.48
N ASP A 57 -4.81 7.62 1.34
CA ASP A 57 -5.64 8.00 2.51
C ASP A 57 -5.70 6.89 3.56
N GLN A 58 -5.49 5.65 3.13
CA GLN A 58 -5.40 4.50 4.00
C GLN A 58 -4.50 3.43 3.39
N THR A 59 -3.65 2.82 4.22
CA THR A 59 -2.80 1.70 3.83
C THR A 59 -3.07 0.48 4.69
N VAL A 60 -2.95 -0.71 4.09
CA VAL A 60 -3.09 -2.00 4.79
C VAL A 60 -1.85 -2.83 4.52
N PHE A 61 -1.25 -3.39 5.57
CA PHE A 61 -0.15 -4.32 5.46
C PHE A 61 -0.68 -5.73 5.20
N CYS A 62 -0.19 -6.38 4.15
CA CYS A 62 -0.64 -7.73 3.82
C CYS A 62 0.47 -8.62 3.27
N SER A 63 0.21 -9.93 3.33
CA SER A 63 1.00 -10.95 2.67
C SER A 63 0.02 -11.87 1.95
N ALA A 64 -0.03 -11.74 0.62
CA ALA A 64 -0.84 -12.62 -0.21
C ALA A 64 -0.39 -14.10 -0.11
N GLU A 65 0.88 -14.35 0.22
CA GLU A 65 1.44 -15.71 0.35
C GLU A 65 1.00 -16.39 1.66
N THR A 66 1.05 -15.67 2.78
CA THR A 66 0.68 -16.23 4.10
C THR A 66 -0.80 -16.01 4.45
N GLY A 67 -1.51 -15.19 3.68
CA GLY A 67 -2.87 -14.75 3.97
C GLY A 67 -2.97 -13.65 5.04
N PHE A 68 -1.84 -13.17 5.58
CA PHE A 68 -1.85 -12.11 6.58
C PHE A 68 -2.47 -10.81 6.02
N GLY A 69 -3.30 -10.16 6.84
CA GLY A 69 -3.88 -8.85 6.52
C GLY A 69 -5.03 -8.85 5.50
N ILE A 70 -5.43 -10.03 4.97
CA ILE A 70 -6.54 -10.11 4.00
C ILE A 70 -7.87 -9.65 4.63
N GLY A 71 -8.16 -10.07 5.86
CA GLY A 71 -9.39 -9.64 6.55
C GLY A 71 -9.44 -8.13 6.79
N GLU A 72 -8.30 -7.52 7.14
CA GLU A 72 -8.18 -6.06 7.30
C GLU A 72 -8.36 -5.32 5.97
N LEU A 73 -7.80 -5.88 4.88
CA LEU A 73 -7.95 -5.33 3.54
C LEU A 73 -9.42 -5.37 3.10
N ILE A 74 -10.12 -6.49 3.30
CA ILE A 74 -11.54 -6.63 2.96
C ILE A 74 -12.37 -5.62 3.76
N ASN A 75 -12.21 -5.57 5.08
CA ASN A 75 -12.93 -4.63 5.95
C ASN A 75 -12.67 -3.16 5.55
N THR A 76 -11.44 -2.86 5.14
CA THR A 76 -11.06 -1.52 4.65
C THR A 76 -11.78 -1.19 3.35
N ILE A 77 -11.84 -2.12 2.41
CA ILE A 77 -12.56 -1.97 1.14
C ILE A 77 -14.07 -1.78 1.42
N GLU A 78 -14.67 -2.62 2.27
CA GLU A 78 -16.10 -2.54 2.61
C GLU A 78 -16.47 -1.19 3.22
N LYS A 79 -15.68 -0.69 4.18
CA LYS A 79 -15.89 0.64 4.77
C LYS A 79 -15.84 1.75 3.74
N ARG A 80 -14.99 1.60 2.71
CA ARG A 80 -14.75 2.66 1.73
C ARG A 80 -15.72 2.66 0.57
N ILE A 81 -16.30 1.50 0.24
CA ILE A 81 -17.37 1.38 -0.75
C ILE A 81 -18.74 1.74 -0.13
N SER A 82 -18.90 1.57 1.19
CA SER A 82 -20.15 1.88 1.90
C SER A 82 -20.29 3.36 2.29
N GLN A 83 -19.31 4.20 1.97
CA GLN A 83 -19.33 5.66 2.12
C GLN A 83 -19.70 6.33 0.80
#